data_AF-A0A1B8QXL4-F1
#
_entry.id   AF-A0A1B8QXL4-F1
#
_cell.length_a   1.000
_cell.length_b   1.000
_cell.length_c   1.000
_cell.angle_alpha   90.00
_cell.angle_beta   90.00
_cell.angle_gamma   90.00
#
_symmetry.space_group_name_H-M   'P 1'
#
loop_
_entity.id
_entity.type
_entity.pdbx_description
1 polymer ?
#
loop_
_entity_poly.entity_id
_entity_poly.type
_entity_poly.pdbx_seq_one_letter_code
_entity_poly.pdbx_strand_id
1 'polypeptide(L)' 'MENKLNQPSTENCLSAARKWRNKYWAYRTKWELFKRQQNEVAASAIYHKMVIALDNVGYLTKKAEELAH' A
#
# COMPACT_ATOMS: atom_id res chain seq x y z
N MET A 1 -30.55 7.69 -13.19
CA MET A 1 -29.51 8.18 -12.25
C MET A 1 -28.27 7.35 -12.50
N GLU A 2 -27.28 7.90 -13.19
CA GLU A 2 -26.01 7.21 -13.43
C GLU A 2 -25.24 7.00 -12.13
N ASN A 3 -24.76 5.78 -11.95
CA ASN A 3 -24.00 5.31 -10.80
C ASN A 3 -22.61 5.99 -10.77
N LYS A 4 -22.50 7.18 -10.18
CA LYS A 4 -21.23 7.93 -10.00
C LYS A 4 -20.28 7.32 -8.95
N LEU A 5 -20.53 6.09 -8.48
CA LEU A 5 -19.79 5.48 -7.35
C LEU A 5 -18.47 4.80 -7.73
N ASN A 6 -18.13 4.67 -9.02
CA ASN A 6 -16.97 3.88 -9.47
C ASN A 6 -15.90 4.65 -10.25
N GLN A 7 -15.99 5.97 -10.37
CA GLN A 7 -14.90 6.72 -10.98
C GLN A 7 -13.79 6.97 -9.97
N PRO A 8 -12.52 6.62 -10.29
CA PRO A 8 -11.40 7.01 -9.47
C PRO A 8 -11.34 8.54 -9.42
N SER A 9 -11.38 9.10 -8.22
CA SER A 9 -11.13 10.52 -7.95
C SER A 9 -9.77 10.67 -7.28
N THR A 10 -9.16 11.85 -7.41
CA THR A 10 -7.91 12.20 -6.71
C THR A 10 -8.01 11.88 -5.21
N GLU A 11 -9.13 12.25 -4.56
CA GLU A 11 -9.37 11.98 -3.14
C GLU A 11 -9.44 10.48 -2.82
N ASN A 12 -10.15 9.70 -3.64
CA ASN A 12 -10.28 8.26 -3.45
C ASN A 12 -8.92 7.56 -3.61
N CYS A 13 -8.13 7.97 -4.62
CA CYS A 13 -6.77 7.46 -4.85
C CYS A 13 -5.84 7.79 -3.67
N LEU A 14 -5.83 9.05 -3.20
CA LEU A 14 -5.01 9.45 -2.04
C LEU A 14 -5.45 8.76 -0.75
N SER A 15 -6.74 8.58 -0.52
CA SER A 15 -7.29 7.83 0.62
C SER A 15 -6.83 6.36 0.59
N ALA A 16 -6.92 5.72 -0.58
CA ALA A 16 -6.44 4.35 -0.77
C ALA A 16 -4.91 4.25 -0.59
N ALA A 17 -4.14 5.22 -1.08
CA ALA A 17 -2.69 5.26 -0.90
C ALA A 17 -2.31 5.33 0.59
N ARG A 18 -3.02 6.14 1.39
CA ARG A 18 -2.82 6.19 2.85
C ARG A 18 -3.09 4.83 3.51
N LYS A 19 -4.14 4.11 3.09
CA LYS A 19 -4.43 2.76 3.61
C LYS A 19 -3.28 1.78 3.31
N TRP A 20 -2.72 1.81 2.09
CA TRP A 20 -1.57 0.98 1.74
C TRP A 20 -0.29 1.36 2.49
N ARG A 21 -0.05 2.66 2.71
CA ARG A 21 1.05 3.13 3.56
C ARG A 21 0.93 2.60 5.00
N ASN A 22 -0.28 2.57 5.57
CA ASN A 22 -0.50 1.99 6.89
C ASN A 22 -0.25 0.48 6.92
N LYS A 23 -0.65 -0.24 5.86
CA LYS A 23 -0.32 -1.67 5.70
C LYS A 23 1.19 -1.90 5.62
N TYR A 24 1.92 -1.07 4.87
CA TYR A 24 3.39 -1.14 4.81
C TYR A 24 4.00 -1.05 6.21
N TRP A 25 3.57 -0.09 7.04
CA TRP A 25 4.06 0.03 8.41
C TRP A 25 3.77 -1.21 9.26
N ALA A 26 2.55 -1.75 9.18
CA ALA A 26 2.21 -2.98 9.88
C ALA A 26 3.05 -4.19 9.42
N TYR A 27 3.34 -4.29 8.12
CA TYR A 27 4.22 -5.33 7.59
C TYR A 27 5.66 -5.13 8.05
N ARG A 28 6.15 -3.89 8.06
CA ARG A 28 7.50 -3.58 8.56
C ARG A 28 7.69 -4.02 10.00
N THR A 29 6.74 -3.71 10.90
CA THR A 29 6.81 -4.16 12.29
C THR A 29 6.87 -5.69 12.41
N LYS A 30 6.08 -6.42 11.60
CA LYS A 30 6.12 -7.88 11.56
C LYS A 30 7.42 -8.44 10.99
N TRP A 31 7.97 -7.80 9.95
CA TRP A 31 9.25 -8.16 9.36
C TRP A 31 10.37 -8.03 10.39
N GLU A 32 10.42 -6.91 11.11
CA GLU A 32 11.42 -6.67 12.17
C GLU A 32 11.30 -7.72 13.28
N LEU A 33 10.08 -8.11 13.66
CA LEU A 33 9.85 -9.20 14.62
C LEU A 33 10.43 -10.53 14.13
N PHE A 34 10.15 -10.94 12.89
CA PHE A 34 10.67 -12.19 12.35
C PHE A 34 12.19 -12.18 12.18
N LYS A 35 12.78 -11.04 11.80
CA LYS A 35 14.24 -10.88 11.77
C LYS A 35 14.88 -11.05 13.14
N ARG A 36 14.28 -10.52 14.21
CA ARG A 36 14.74 -10.73 15.59
C ARG A 36 14.65 -12.20 16.02
N GLN A 37 13.67 -12.94 15.49
CA GLN A 37 13.50 -14.37 15.74
C GLN A 37 14.37 -15.26 14.82
N GLN A 38 15.19 -14.67 13.94
CA GLN A 38 15.96 -15.39 12.91
C GLN A 38 15.09 -16.27 11.99
N ASN A 39 13.81 -15.93 11.84
CA ASN A 39 12.89 -16.63 10.96
C ASN A 39 12.92 -16.01 9.57
N GLU A 40 13.92 -16.38 8.78
CA GLU A 40 14.15 -15.80 7.44
C GLU A 40 13.04 -16.13 6.44
N VAL A 41 12.39 -17.29 6.54
CA VAL A 41 11.28 -17.67 5.67
C VAL A 41 10.08 -16.74 5.90
N ALA A 42 9.69 -16.54 7.16
CA ALA A 42 8.59 -15.64 7.50
C ALA A 42 8.97 -14.17 7.22
N ALA A 43 10.20 -13.77 7.51
CA ALA A 43 10.68 -12.42 7.19
C ALA A 43 10.61 -12.17 5.67
N SER A 44 11.13 -13.07 4.84
CA SER A 44 11.07 -12.96 3.38
C SER A 44 9.63 -12.87 2.87
N ALA A 45 8.71 -13.67 3.41
CA ALA A 45 7.29 -13.60 3.05
C ALA A 45 6.64 -12.24 3.40
N ILE A 46 7.00 -11.64 4.54
CA ILE A 46 6.52 -10.30 4.91
C ILE A 46 7.18 -9.21 4.07
N TYR A 47 8.47 -9.36 3.72
CA TYR A 47 9.18 -8.40 2.88
C TYR A 47 8.49 -8.22 1.51
N HIS A 48 8.08 -9.31 0.87
CA HIS A 48 7.31 -9.24 -0.38
C HIS A 48 5.99 -8.44 -0.22
N LYS A 49 5.30 -8.60 0.92
CA LYS A 49 4.08 -7.82 1.22
C LYS A 49 4.39 -6.33 1.43
N MET A 50 5.55 -5.99 1.96
CA MET A 50 6.02 -4.60 2.09
C MET A 50 6.23 -3.98 0.71
N VAL A 51 6.90 -4.69 -0.21
CA VAL A 51 7.13 -4.22 -1.59
C VAL A 51 5.81 -3.95 -2.30
N ILE A 52 4.89 -4.91 -2.29
CA ILE A 52 3.54 -4.75 -2.89
C ILE A 52 2.80 -3.54 -2.30
N ALA A 53 2.91 -3.32 -0.98
CA ALA A 53 2.26 -2.17 -0.36
C ALA A 53 2.85 -0.84 -0.86
N LEU A 54 4.17 -0.74 -1.04
CA LEU A 54 4.83 0.43 -1.60
C LEU A 54 4.47 0.65 -3.08
N ASP A 55 4.43 -0.41 -3.88
CA ASP A 55 4.03 -0.33 -5.29
C ASP A 55 2.60 0.21 -5.43
N ASN A 56 1.69 -0.25 -4.58
CA ASN A 56 0.31 0.27 -4.54
C ASN A 56 0.26 1.74 -4.12
N VAL A 57 1.10 2.18 -3.17
CA VAL A 57 1.20 3.59 -2.80
C VAL A 57 1.63 4.41 -4.02
N GLY A 58 2.72 4.01 -4.69
CA GLY A 58 3.26 4.73 -5.86
C GLY A 58 2.26 4.80 -7.02
N TYR A 59 1.61 3.67 -7.34
CA TYR A 59 0.57 3.62 -8.36
C TYR A 59 -0.58 4.58 -8.06
N LEU A 60 -1.12 4.54 -6.82
CA LEU A 60 -2.27 5.37 -6.44
C LEU A 60 -1.92 6.86 -6.36
N THR A 61 -0.73 7.22 -5.89
CA THR A 61 -0.31 8.64 -5.89
C THR A 61 -0.11 9.17 -7.30
N LYS A 62 0.49 8.38 -8.20
CA LYS A 62 0.62 8.76 -9.61
C LYS A 62 -0.75 8.90 -10.29
N LYS A 63 -1.67 7.96 -10.04
CA LYS A 63 -3.04 8.05 -10.56
C LYS A 63 -3.77 9.29 -10.04
N ALA A 64 -3.56 9.65 -8.77
CA ALA A 64 -4.14 10.86 -8.19
C ALA A 64 -3.63 12.14 -8.87
N GLU A 65 -2.33 12.19 -9.19
CA GLU A 65 -1.71 13.30 -9.95
C GLU A 65 -2.29 13.39 -11.36
N GLU A 66 -2.39 12.26 -12.09
CA GLU A 66 -3.01 12.21 -13.42
C GLU A 66 -4.47 12.67 -13.45
N LEU A 67 -5.21 12.51 -12.34
CA LEU A 67 -6.62 12.92 -12.24
C LEU A 67 -6.79 14.38 -11.81
N ALA A 68 -5.73 15.02 -11.32
CA ALA A 68 -5.75 16.42 -10.90
C ALA A 68 -5.41 17.40 -12.04
N HIS A 69 -4.97 16.89 -13.19
CA HIS A 69 -4.61 17.61 -14.42
C HIS A 69 -5.62 17.34 -15.52
#